data_AF-A0A2U2PLV7-F1
#
_entry.id   AF-A0A2U2PLV7-F1
#
_cell.length_a   1.000
_cell.length_b   1.000
_cell.length_c   1.000
_cell.angle_alpha   90.00
_cell.angle_beta   90.00
_cell.angle_gamma   90.00
#
_symmetry.space_group_name_H-M   'P 1'
#
loop_
_entity.id
_entity.type
_entity.pdbx_description
1 polymer ?
#
loop_
_entity_poly.entity_id
_entity_poly.type
_entity_poly.pdbx_seq_one_letter_code
_entity_poly.pdbx_strand_id
1 'polypeptide(L)'
;MKRILWSGLIAGVVLFVISYGGLYLAIRFFPQLFLEYNNPLFNSDGSRDLLFYLHAFIISMALSWFWERFKGLFHGGSVLRGLEFGLVYAIVALLPVMWITFSAMDITISMVLSWFIYGFVQAVVAGIVLAKINP
;
A
#
# COMPACT_ATOMS: atom_id res chain seq x y z
N MET A 1 16.67 10.98 10.23
CA MET A 1 16.35 11.22 8.80
C MET A 1 17.03 10.25 7.86
N LYS A 2 18.36 10.12 7.84
CA LYS A 2 19.05 9.14 6.94
C LYS A 2 18.49 7.71 7.04
N ARG A 3 18.23 7.23 8.26
CA ARG A 3 17.63 5.92 8.52
C ARG A 3 16.26 5.76 7.83
N ILE A 4 15.37 6.74 7.99
CA ILE A 4 14.04 6.77 7.38
C ILE A 4 14.12 6.74 5.85
N LEU A 5 15.00 7.57 5.25
CA LEU A 5 15.14 7.64 3.80
C LEU A 5 15.63 6.30 3.23
N TRP A 6 16.66 5.70 3.83
CA TRP A 6 17.22 4.43 3.38
C TRP A 6 16.25 3.26 3.58
N SER A 7 15.63 3.15 4.76
CA SER A 7 14.69 2.05 5.02
C SER A 7 13.41 2.18 4.18
N GLY A 8 12.94 3.42 3.95
CA GLY A 8 11.82 3.69 3.06
C GLY A 8 12.12 3.37 1.59
N LEU A 9 13.33 3.67 1.11
CA LEU A 9 13.74 3.32 -0.26
C LEU A 9 13.81 1.80 -0.46
N ILE A 10 14.43 1.07 0.49
CA ILE A 10 14.54 -0.39 0.45
C ILE A 10 13.14 -1.02 0.47
N ALA A 11 12.27 -0.58 1.38
CA ALA A 11 10.88 -1.02 1.42
C ALA A 11 10.14 -0.66 0.11
N GLY A 12 10.41 0.50 -0.47
CA GLY A 12 9.83 0.97 -1.73
C GLY A 12 10.18 0.07 -2.91
N VAL A 13 11.44 -0.36 -3.03
CA VAL A 13 11.86 -1.33 -4.07
C VAL A 13 11.13 -2.65 -3.89
N VAL A 14 11.04 -3.16 -2.67
CA VAL A 14 10.33 -4.42 -2.38
C VAL A 14 8.84 -4.29 -2.71
N LEU A 15 8.20 -3.21 -2.28
CA LEU A 15 6.80 -2.94 -2.60
C LEU A 15 6.59 -2.78 -4.09
N PHE A 16 7.48 -2.09 -4.82
CA PHE A 16 7.35 -1.92 -6.26
C PHE A 16 7.29 -3.26 -6.99
N VAL A 17 8.21 -4.18 -6.66
CA VAL A 17 8.24 -5.53 -7.24
C VAL A 17 6.96 -6.31 -6.91
N ILE A 18 6.53 -6.28 -5.64
CA ILE A 18 5.32 -7.00 -5.18
C ILE A 18 4.06 -6.40 -5.79
N SER A 19 3.95 -5.08 -5.88
CA SER A 19 2.84 -4.36 -6.47
C SER A 19 2.72 -4.64 -7.96
N TYR A 20 3.84 -4.62 -8.69
CA TYR A 20 3.85 -4.92 -10.11
C TYR A 20 3.50 -6.38 -10.39
N GLY A 21 4.11 -7.32 -9.65
CA GLY A 21 3.78 -8.73 -9.74
C GLY A 21 2.32 -9.00 -9.34
N GLY A 22 1.85 -8.34 -8.29
CA GLY A 22 0.46 -8.41 -7.81
C GLY A 22 -0.53 -7.90 -8.86
N LEU A 23 -0.22 -6.80 -9.54
CA LEU A 23 -1.04 -6.30 -10.66
C LEU A 23 -1.15 -7.35 -11.78
N TYR A 24 -0.03 -7.92 -12.22
CA TYR A 24 -0.02 -8.95 -13.26
C TYR A 24 -0.87 -10.17 -12.88
N LEU A 25 -0.71 -10.66 -11.64
CA LEU A 25 -1.49 -11.78 -11.13
C LEU A 25 -2.97 -11.41 -10.99
N ALA A 26 -3.27 -10.21 -10.51
CA ALA A 26 -4.64 -9.76 -10.30
C ALA A 26 -5.40 -9.65 -11.62
N ILE A 27 -4.78 -9.12 -12.68
CA ILE A 27 -5.39 -9.08 -14.03
C ILE A 27 -5.71 -10.50 -14.50
N ARG A 28 -4.79 -11.45 -14.25
CA ARG A 28 -4.96 -12.84 -14.68
C ARG A 28 -6.08 -13.58 -13.93
N PHE A 29 -6.16 -13.41 -12.62
CA PHE A 29 -7.08 -14.18 -11.76
C PHE A 29 -8.41 -13.47 -11.47
N PHE A 30 -8.44 -12.14 -11.53
CA PHE A 30 -9.62 -11.32 -11.23
C PHE A 30 -9.93 -10.33 -12.38
N PRO A 31 -10.02 -10.77 -13.65
CA PRO A 31 -10.18 -9.87 -14.79
C PRO A 31 -11.46 -9.01 -14.71
N GLN A 32 -12.51 -9.51 -14.06
CA GLN A 32 -13.77 -8.78 -13.88
C GLN A 32 -13.57 -7.49 -13.08
N LEU A 33 -12.72 -7.50 -12.06
CA LEU A 33 -12.38 -6.30 -11.29
C LEU A 33 -11.72 -5.24 -12.18
N PHE A 34 -10.93 -5.65 -13.18
CA PHE A 34 -10.24 -4.73 -14.08
C PHE A 34 -11.14 -4.14 -15.16
N LEU A 35 -12.24 -4.82 -15.52
CA LEU A 35 -13.25 -4.23 -16.40
C LEU A 35 -13.92 -3.00 -15.75
N GLU A 36 -14.02 -2.97 -14.42
CA GLU A 36 -14.56 -1.82 -13.68
C GLU A 36 -13.68 -0.57 -13.80
N TYR A 37 -12.39 -0.72 -14.11
CA TYR A 37 -11.47 0.40 -14.36
C TYR A 37 -11.62 0.99 -15.77
N ASN A 38 -12.41 0.38 -16.65
CA ASN A 38 -12.80 0.99 -17.93
C ASN A 38 -13.91 2.03 -17.71
N ASN A 39 -13.65 2.97 -16.81
CA ASN A 39 -14.56 4.03 -16.39
C ASN A 39 -13.88 5.39 -16.65
N PRO A 40 -14.58 6.39 -17.24
CA PRO A 40 -14.05 7.73 -17.48
C PRO A 40 -13.46 8.43 -16.24
N LEU A 41 -13.82 7.98 -15.04
CA LEU A 41 -13.27 8.44 -13.78
C LEU A 41 -11.76 8.19 -13.67
N PHE A 42 -11.22 7.15 -14.31
CA PHE A 42 -9.80 6.83 -14.30
C PHE A 42 -9.07 7.44 -15.49
N ASN A 43 -7.89 7.99 -15.23
CA ASN A 43 -7.02 8.49 -16.28
C ASN A 43 -6.45 7.32 -17.09
N SER A 44 -6.64 7.37 -18.42
CA SER A 44 -6.24 6.32 -19.36
C SER A 44 -5.35 6.82 -20.51
N ASP A 45 -4.99 8.10 -20.50
CA ASP A 45 -4.14 8.73 -21.53
C ASP A 45 -2.64 8.56 -21.29
N GLY A 46 -2.25 7.87 -20.20
CA GLY A 46 -0.85 7.62 -19.83
C GLY A 46 -0.14 8.82 -19.19
N SER A 47 -0.77 9.98 -19.11
CA SER A 47 -0.13 11.21 -18.59
C SER A 47 0.27 11.11 -17.12
N ARG A 48 -0.31 10.16 -16.37
CA ARG A 48 -0.10 9.97 -14.93
C ARG A 48 0.56 8.65 -14.57
N ASP A 49 1.04 7.87 -15.54
CA ASP A 49 1.64 6.54 -15.30
C ASP A 49 2.83 6.61 -14.35
N LEU A 50 3.67 7.65 -14.47
CA LEU A 50 4.80 7.85 -13.56
C LEU A 50 4.34 7.99 -12.10
N LEU A 51 3.24 8.72 -11.85
CA LEU A 51 2.69 8.88 -10.50
C LEU A 51 2.18 7.55 -9.96
N PHE A 52 1.53 6.75 -10.81
CA PHE A 52 1.05 5.42 -10.47
C PHE A 52 2.19 4.49 -10.05
N TYR A 53 3.29 4.44 -10.82
CA TYR A 53 4.43 3.58 -10.49
C TYR A 53 5.24 4.08 -9.30
N LEU A 54 5.35 5.41 -9.12
CA LEU A 54 6.03 6.00 -7.96
C LEU A 54 5.27 5.80 -6.65
N HIS A 55 3.99 5.44 -6.71
CA HIS A 55 3.16 5.21 -5.54
C HIS A 55 3.82 4.27 -4.51
N ALA A 56 4.45 3.17 -4.96
CA ALA A 56 5.12 2.22 -4.08
C ALA A 56 6.23 2.86 -3.23
N PHE A 57 6.95 3.83 -3.78
CA PHE A 57 7.98 4.58 -3.06
C PHE A 57 7.39 5.66 -2.17
N ILE A 58 6.33 6.34 -2.61
CA ILE A 58 5.67 7.37 -1.81
C ILE A 58 5.09 6.75 -0.52
N ILE A 59 4.35 5.64 -0.65
CA ILE A 59 3.76 4.96 0.49
C ILE A 59 4.84 4.36 1.40
N SER A 60 5.88 3.72 0.86
CA SER A 60 6.95 3.13 1.68
C SER A 60 7.71 4.19 2.49
N MET A 61 7.90 5.39 1.94
CA MET A 61 8.54 6.49 2.64
C MET A 61 7.69 7.03 3.78
N ALA A 62 6.38 7.20 3.55
CA ALA A 62 5.43 7.59 4.60
C ALA A 62 5.37 6.54 5.72
N LEU A 63 5.30 5.25 5.36
CA LEU A 63 5.29 4.14 6.31
C LEU A 63 6.61 4.04 7.08
N SER A 64 7.76 4.25 6.44
CA SER A 64 9.05 4.26 7.12
C SER A 64 9.17 5.40 8.13
N TRP A 65 8.53 6.54 7.87
CA TRP A 65 8.49 7.67 8.79
C TRP A 65 7.62 7.37 10.02
N PHE A 66 6.47 6.72 9.80
CA PHE A 66 5.60 6.23 10.86
C PHE A 66 6.32 5.16 11.70
N TRP A 67 6.92 4.17 11.04
CA TRP A 67 7.69 3.10 11.69
C TRP A 67 8.77 3.64 12.64
N GLU A 68 9.58 4.62 12.23
CA GLU A 68 10.66 5.13 13.08
C GLU A 68 10.19 5.68 14.43
N ARG A 69 8.94 6.16 14.51
CA ARG A 69 8.34 6.72 15.72
C ARG A 69 7.68 5.69 16.62
N PHE A 70 7.10 4.65 16.02
CA PHE A 70 6.22 3.72 16.71
C PHE A 70 6.76 2.29 16.76
N LYS A 71 7.91 2.00 16.15
CA LYS A 71 8.52 0.65 16.09
C LYS A 71 8.70 -0.02 17.45
N GLY A 72 8.89 0.75 18.53
CA GLY A 72 9.00 0.26 19.89
C GLY A 72 7.69 -0.26 20.50
N LEU A 73 6.54 0.03 19.87
CA LEU A 73 5.22 -0.42 20.31
C LEU A 73 4.82 -1.78 19.69
N PHE A 74 5.50 -2.21 18.63
CA PHE A 74 5.21 -3.48 17.95
C PHE A 74 6.13 -4.57 18.48
N HIS A 75 5.55 -5.67 18.96
CA HIS A 75 6.28 -6.72 19.67
C HIS A 75 6.33 -8.05 18.89
N GLY A 76 7.28 -8.91 19.27
CA GLY A 76 7.45 -10.23 18.67
C GLY A 76 8.28 -10.24 17.38
N GLY A 77 8.10 -11.28 16.56
CA GLY A 77 8.85 -11.49 15.33
C GLY A 77 8.49 -10.49 14.22
N SER A 78 9.35 -10.37 13.20
CA SER A 78 9.15 -9.43 12.08
C SER A 78 7.79 -9.56 11.38
N VAL A 79 7.26 -10.79 11.25
CA VAL A 79 5.93 -11.03 10.65
C VAL A 79 4.81 -10.45 11.52
N LEU A 80 4.84 -10.72 12.82
CA LEU A 80 3.82 -10.22 13.76
C LEU A 80 3.86 -8.69 13.84
N ARG A 81 5.06 -8.11 13.98
CA ARG A 81 5.26 -6.65 13.97
C ARG A 81 4.75 -6.01 12.68
N GLY A 82 4.99 -6.64 11.54
CA GLY A 82 4.47 -6.18 10.25
C GLY A 82 2.95 -6.25 10.16
N LEU A 83 2.34 -7.32 10.68
CA LEU A 83 0.89 -7.47 10.74
C LEU A 83 0.24 -6.40 11.63
N GLU A 84 0.76 -6.21 12.86
CA GLU A 84 0.28 -5.17 13.79
C GLU A 84 0.40 -3.78 13.16
N PHE A 85 1.55 -3.48 12.57
CA PHE A 85 1.81 -2.23 11.87
C PHE A 85 0.83 -1.99 10.71
N GLY A 86 0.61 -3.01 9.87
CA GLY A 86 -0.33 -2.96 8.76
C GLY A 86 -1.77 -2.75 9.21
N LEU A 87 -2.18 -3.41 10.31
CA LEU A 87 -3.52 -3.24 10.89
C LEU A 87 -3.73 -1.81 11.42
N VAL A 88 -2.75 -1.25 12.12
CA VAL A 88 -2.81 0.13 12.59
C VAL A 88 -2.95 1.09 11.40
N TYR A 89 -2.15 0.93 10.36
CA TYR A 89 -2.26 1.75 9.14
C TYR A 89 -3.62 1.58 8.45
N ALA A 90 -4.11 0.34 8.35
CA ALA A 90 -5.38 0.07 7.69
C ALA A 90 -6.56 0.71 8.43
N ILE A 91 -6.57 0.66 9.75
CA ILE A 91 -7.66 1.24 10.56
C ILE A 91 -7.57 2.76 10.59
N VAL A 92 -6.38 3.32 10.79
CA VAL A 92 -6.21 4.77 11.05
C VAL A 92 -6.17 5.58 9.74
N ALA A 93 -5.67 5.01 8.65
CA ALA A 93 -5.51 5.72 7.38
C ALA A 93 -6.38 5.13 6.26
N LEU A 94 -6.31 3.82 6.00
CA LEU A 94 -7.00 3.25 4.84
C LEU A 94 -8.52 3.25 5.02
N LEU A 95 -9.03 2.84 6.17
CA LEU A 95 -10.47 2.77 6.40
C LEU A 95 -11.15 4.13 6.24
N PRO A 96 -10.66 5.24 6.85
CA PRO A 96 -11.22 6.57 6.63
C PRO A 96 -11.15 7.03 5.17
N VAL A 97 -10.01 6.82 4.48
CA VAL A 97 -9.89 7.28 3.09
C VAL A 97 -10.79 6.46 2.17
N MET A 98 -10.87 5.15 2.34
CA MET A 98 -11.79 4.30 1.57
C MET A 98 -13.25 4.67 1.80
N TRP A 99 -13.62 5.01 3.04
CA TRP A 99 -14.96 5.43 3.39
C TRP A 99 -15.37 6.71 2.66
N ILE A 100 -14.54 7.75 2.73
CA ILE A 100 -14.87 9.02 2.06
C ILE A 100 -14.81 8.89 0.54
N THR A 101 -13.86 8.10 0.00
CA THR A 101 -13.76 7.84 -1.44
C THR A 101 -15.01 7.15 -1.96
N PHE A 102 -15.52 6.11 -1.29
CA PHE A 102 -16.77 5.45 -1.68
C PHE A 102 -17.99 6.37 -1.56
N SER A 103 -18.00 7.26 -0.57
CA SER A 103 -19.09 8.24 -0.38
C SER A 103 -19.12 9.32 -1.47
N ALA A 104 -17.96 9.66 -2.03
CA ALA A 104 -17.80 10.80 -2.93
C ALA A 104 -17.66 10.45 -4.42
N MET A 105 -17.28 9.21 -4.75
CA MET A 105 -16.95 8.80 -6.12
C MET A 105 -17.90 7.69 -6.59
N ASP A 106 -18.23 7.70 -7.89
CA ASP A 106 -19.04 6.65 -8.53
C ASP A 106 -18.17 5.41 -8.83
N ILE A 107 -17.92 4.63 -7.77
CA ILE A 107 -17.11 3.41 -7.79
C ILE A 107 -17.82 2.30 -7.04
N THR A 108 -17.47 1.06 -7.33
CA THR A 108 -18.09 -0.11 -6.72
C THR A 108 -17.48 -0.44 -5.36
N ILE A 109 -18.23 -1.18 -4.54
CA ILE A 109 -17.72 -1.74 -3.29
C ILE A 109 -16.56 -2.72 -3.56
N SER A 110 -16.60 -3.48 -4.66
CA SER A 110 -15.52 -4.39 -5.07
C SER A 110 -14.20 -3.65 -5.28
N MET A 111 -14.22 -2.51 -5.99
CA MET A 111 -13.04 -1.66 -6.16
C MET A 111 -12.48 -1.16 -4.83
N VAL A 112 -13.35 -0.59 -3.99
CA VAL A 112 -12.92 -0.01 -2.70
C VAL A 112 -12.33 -1.09 -1.78
N LEU A 113 -12.94 -2.26 -1.71
CA LEU A 113 -12.41 -3.39 -0.94
C LEU A 113 -11.06 -3.87 -1.51
N SER A 114 -10.92 -3.89 -2.84
CA SER A 114 -9.64 -4.25 -3.47
C SER A 114 -8.51 -3.29 -3.09
N TRP A 115 -8.78 -1.98 -3.06
CA TRP A 115 -7.82 -0.96 -2.65
C TRP A 115 -7.49 -1.04 -1.17
N PHE A 116 -8.49 -1.28 -0.32
CA PHE A 116 -8.29 -1.48 1.10
C PHE A 116 -7.36 -2.67 1.38
N ILE A 117 -7.65 -3.83 0.77
CA ILE A 117 -6.85 -5.05 0.93
C ILE A 117 -5.44 -4.84 0.37
N TYR A 118 -5.33 -4.23 -0.81
CA TYR A 118 -4.04 -3.96 -1.43
C TYR A 118 -3.17 -3.05 -0.55
N GLY A 119 -3.71 -1.92 -0.07
CA GLY A 119 -2.99 -1.02 0.82
C GLY A 119 -2.62 -1.67 2.16
N PHE A 120 -3.49 -2.52 2.71
CA PHE A 120 -3.20 -3.29 3.92
C PHE A 120 -2.02 -4.24 3.70
N VAL A 121 -2.04 -5.02 2.62
CA VAL A 121 -0.94 -5.94 2.26
C VAL A 121 0.36 -5.17 2.05
N GLN A 122 0.34 -4.03 1.36
CA GLN A 122 1.51 -3.18 1.21
C GLN A 122 2.06 -2.72 2.57
N ALA A 123 1.19 -2.29 3.48
CA ALA A 123 1.61 -1.85 4.80
C ALA A 123 2.20 -2.99 5.64
N VAL A 124 1.61 -4.19 5.58
CA VAL A 124 2.15 -5.39 6.25
C VAL A 124 3.53 -5.72 5.70
N VAL A 125 3.69 -5.81 4.39
CA VAL A 125 4.97 -6.12 3.75
C VAL A 125 6.03 -5.07 4.10
N ALA A 126 5.68 -3.79 4.03
CA ALA A 126 6.58 -2.71 4.45
C ALA A 126 6.98 -2.87 5.92
N GLY A 127 6.03 -3.12 6.82
CA GLY A 127 6.29 -3.35 8.23
C GLY A 127 7.23 -4.54 8.48
N ILE A 128 7.07 -5.66 7.75
CA ILE A 128 7.98 -6.81 7.83
C ILE A 128 9.40 -6.43 7.40
N VAL A 129 9.54 -5.72 6.27
CA VAL A 129 10.84 -5.27 5.77
C VAL A 129 11.50 -4.34 6.78
N LEU A 130 10.76 -3.34 7.26
CA LEU A 130 11.23 -2.35 8.22
C LEU A 130 11.63 -2.99 9.56
N ALA A 131 10.86 -3.97 10.05
CA ALA A 131 11.20 -4.72 11.26
C ALA A 131 12.53 -5.49 11.15
N LYS A 132 12.94 -5.87 9.94
CA LYS A 132 14.21 -6.58 9.70
C LYS A 132 15.40 -5.62 9.57
N ILE A 133 15.24 -4.55 8.79
CA ILE A 133 16.36 -3.63 8.45
C ILE A 133 16.48 -2.45 9.42
N ASN A 134 15.41 -2.16 10.15
CA ASN A 134 15.28 -1.06 11.08
C ASN A 134 14.47 -1.50 12.32
N PRO A 135 14.98 -2.46 13.12
CA PRO A 135 14.25 -2.99 14.26
C PRO A 135 13.93 -1.91 15.31
#